data_AF-A0A8H4BQQ8-F1
#
_entry.id   AF-A0A8H4BQQ8-F1
#
_cell.length_a   1.000
_cell.length_b   1.000
_cell.length_c   1.000
_cell.angle_alpha   90.00
_cell.angle_beta   90.00
_cell.angle_gamma   90.00
#
_symmetry.space_group_name_H-M   'P 1'
#
loop_
_entity.id
_entity.type
_entity.pdbx_description
1 polymer ?
#
loop_
_entity_poly.entity_id
_entity_poly.type
_entity_poly.pdbx_seq_one_letter_code
_entity_poly.pdbx_strand_id
1 'polypeptide(L)'
;MSDKKAPTKENLTWKINYLAAQVGEKTHMKTAILAASRAKYQQIHNRSAGEMDKETLIQELYNARKLKLESKLYQARKDIKAALKKAKNEETQKQNKKIKSARKLLEKTADEKEGAEEEKEEAEKKPKKKITAEDIALYEKELEVIKGIDLDALVEKTLKSKLQKNAELKNEDLIKDLIESSIKANKTEDKILQNIESRLIANKAVISEINIILSSFQSIIKGNNEKIEKMKAIEEKKKQAAEKKKRQAEEEEEQKPQAAKKARVTKAKKTGTSEFFETLGDVADDENEDENFKKIYEGEKKPNRAGQRQRRKQWEEMYGREAKHIASEYQKREEKRLANPDYRPKKKPAPKPKPAAAAAHHQKPSALAEPVHPSWEAKRMQEEIMSKALSGKGKSNNKIVFDDSD
;
A
#
# COMPACT_ATOMS: atom_id res chain seq x y z
N MET A 1 -4.74 29.64 35.71
CA MET A 1 -5.21 28.34 35.18
C MET A 1 -4.21 27.89 34.13
N SER A 2 -3.43 26.85 34.42
CA SER A 2 -2.42 26.32 33.51
C SER A 2 -3.10 25.53 32.40
N ASP A 3 -2.99 26.02 31.17
CA ASP A 3 -3.45 25.33 29.96
C ASP A 3 -2.74 23.96 29.88
N LYS A 4 -3.44 22.91 30.30
CA LYS A 4 -3.03 21.53 30.08
C LYS A 4 -3.08 21.28 28.57
N LYS A 5 -1.97 21.57 27.87
CA LYS A 5 -1.79 21.19 26.47
C LYS A 5 -2.14 19.71 26.33
N ALA A 6 -3.12 19.42 25.47
CA ALA A 6 -3.49 18.06 25.18
C ALA A 6 -2.22 17.27 24.79
N PRO A 7 -2.01 16.06 25.36
CA PRO A 7 -0.84 15.27 25.06
C PRO A 7 -0.78 15.06 23.55
N THR A 8 0.32 15.49 22.94
CA THR A 8 0.54 15.30 21.51
C THR A 8 0.46 13.80 21.24
N LYS A 9 -0.42 13.39 20.31
CA LYS A 9 -0.57 11.97 19.92
C LYS A 9 0.78 11.45 19.44
N GLU A 10 1.48 10.74 20.31
CA GLU A 10 2.77 10.18 20.00
C GLU A 10 2.62 9.11 18.92
N ASN A 11 3.50 9.12 17.92
CA ASN A 11 3.48 8.10 16.88
C ASN A 11 4.07 6.80 17.45
N LEU A 12 3.21 5.95 18.01
CA LEU A 12 3.58 4.66 18.59
C LEU A 12 4.42 3.79 17.64
N THR A 13 4.17 3.85 16.33
CA THR A 13 4.96 3.09 15.36
C THR A 13 6.42 3.57 15.34
N TRP A 14 6.65 4.88 15.36
CA TRP A 14 8.00 5.44 15.44
C TRP A 14 8.65 5.11 16.78
N LYS A 15 7.91 5.30 17.89
CA LYS A 15 8.38 4.99 19.26
C LYS A 15 8.83 3.54 19.41
N ILE A 16 8.03 2.58 18.94
CA ILE A 16 8.36 1.15 18.97
C ILE A 16 9.66 0.90 18.19
N ASN A 17 9.80 1.42 16.96
CA ASN A 17 11.01 1.21 16.18
C ASN A 17 12.23 1.92 16.78
N TYR A 18 12.04 3.05 17.46
CA TYR A 18 13.12 3.77 18.14
C TYR A 18 13.60 3.00 19.37
N LEU A 19 12.69 2.61 20.26
CA LEU A 19 12.99 1.83 21.46
C LEU A 19 13.58 0.46 21.10
N ALA A 20 13.03 -0.22 20.09
CA ALA A 20 13.59 -1.47 19.57
C ALA A 20 15.05 -1.29 19.13
N ALA A 21 15.36 -0.20 18.40
CA ALA A 21 16.74 0.09 18.00
C ALA A 21 17.66 0.39 19.20
N GLN A 22 17.15 1.04 20.25
CA GLN A 22 17.93 1.30 21.47
C GLN A 22 18.24 0.01 22.25
N VAL A 23 17.27 -0.91 22.34
CA VAL A 23 17.44 -2.22 23.00
C VAL A 23 18.34 -3.15 22.17
N GLY A 24 18.56 -2.86 20.89
CA GLY A 24 19.37 -3.66 19.97
C GLY A 24 18.55 -4.66 19.14
N GLU A 25 17.23 -4.59 19.19
CA GLU A 25 16.37 -5.34 18.29
C GLU A 25 16.46 -4.80 16.85
N LYS A 26 16.25 -5.68 15.87
CA LYS A 26 16.30 -5.31 14.45
C LYS A 26 15.06 -4.50 14.08
N THR A 27 15.26 -3.38 13.41
CA THR A 27 14.18 -2.52 12.92
C THR A 27 14.40 -2.18 11.46
N HIS A 28 13.32 -1.97 10.72
CA HIS A 28 13.37 -1.60 9.31
C HIS A 28 13.48 -0.07 9.12
N MET A 29 13.32 0.73 10.18
CA MET A 29 13.23 2.17 10.09
C MET A 29 14.60 2.82 10.33
N LYS A 30 15.29 3.18 9.25
CA LYS A 30 16.64 3.78 9.31
C LYS A 30 16.73 5.02 10.19
N THR A 31 15.70 5.87 10.15
CA THR A 31 15.65 7.09 10.96
C THR A 31 15.61 6.79 12.45
N ALA A 32 14.92 5.72 12.85
CA ALA A 32 14.88 5.25 14.23
C ALA A 32 16.24 4.70 14.67
N ILE A 33 16.91 3.92 13.80
CA ILE A 33 18.27 3.40 14.06
C ILE A 33 19.27 4.54 14.24
N LEU A 34 19.26 5.55 13.36
CA LEU A 34 20.15 6.72 13.46
C LEU A 34 19.85 7.58 14.69
N ALA A 35 18.57 7.72 15.06
CA ALA A 35 18.20 8.43 16.27
C ALA A 35 18.67 7.69 17.52
N ALA A 36 18.48 6.37 17.57
CA ALA A 36 18.93 5.53 18.69
C ALA A 36 20.46 5.53 18.82
N SER A 37 21.20 5.45 17.72
CA SER A 37 22.67 5.51 17.74
C SER A 37 23.16 6.88 18.21
N ARG A 38 22.50 7.97 17.80
CA ARG A 38 22.80 9.32 18.30
C ARG A 38 22.52 9.47 19.79
N ALA A 39 21.41 8.91 20.29
CA ALA A 39 21.09 8.93 21.71
C ALA A 39 22.14 8.16 22.53
N LYS A 40 22.56 6.99 22.05
CA LYS A 40 23.64 6.20 22.67
C LYS A 40 24.97 6.97 22.69
N TYR A 41 25.33 7.61 21.58
CA TYR A 41 26.52 8.46 21.51
C TYR A 41 26.46 9.62 22.52
N GLN A 42 25.31 10.28 22.64
CA GLN A 42 25.11 11.36 23.61
C GLN A 42 25.22 10.89 25.06
N GLN A 43 24.72 9.70 25.39
CA GLN A 43 24.87 9.11 26.72
C GLN A 43 26.34 8.84 27.07
N ILE A 44 27.13 8.32 26.11
CA ILE A 44 28.57 8.07 26.32
C ILE A 44 29.34 9.37 26.59
N HIS A 45 28.96 10.48 25.93
CA HIS A 45 29.66 11.75 26.06
C HIS A 45 29.15 12.64 27.21
N ASN A 46 27.89 12.50 27.62
CA ASN A 46 27.34 13.21 28.77
C ASN A 46 27.35 12.31 30.00
N ARG A 47 28.43 12.31 30.79
CA ARG A 47 28.52 11.56 32.05
C ARG A 47 27.42 11.87 33.07
N SER A 48 26.73 13.01 32.94
CA SER A 48 25.58 13.36 33.80
C SER A 48 24.24 12.83 33.30
N ALA A 49 24.14 12.43 32.03
CA ALA A 49 22.95 11.79 31.50
C ALA A 49 22.99 10.33 31.93
N GLY A 50 22.40 10.03 33.08
CA GLY A 50 22.34 8.68 33.64
C GLY A 50 22.02 7.65 32.55
N GLU A 51 22.78 6.57 32.53
CA GLU A 51 22.54 5.45 31.63
C GLU A 51 21.12 4.95 31.91
N MET A 52 20.22 5.09 30.93
CA MET A 52 18.90 4.50 31.08
C MET A 52 19.10 3.00 31.13
N ASP A 53 18.61 2.41 32.21
CA ASP A 53 18.72 0.97 32.39
C ASP A 53 18.08 0.25 31.21
N LYS A 54 18.74 -0.80 30.74
CA LYS A 54 18.26 -1.57 29.60
C LYS A 54 16.90 -2.18 29.91
N GLU A 55 16.65 -2.51 31.18
CA GLU A 55 15.37 -3.04 31.66
C GLU A 55 14.24 -2.02 31.50
N THR A 56 14.47 -0.75 31.82
CA THR A 56 13.45 0.30 31.67
C THR A 56 13.10 0.52 30.20
N LEU A 57 14.10 0.49 29.30
CA LEU A 57 13.87 0.56 27.86
C LEU A 57 13.03 -0.62 27.33
N ILE A 58 13.27 -1.83 27.84
CA ILE A 58 12.48 -3.02 27.48
C ILE A 58 11.04 -2.88 27.96
N GLN A 59 10.83 -2.40 29.19
CA GLN A 59 9.49 -2.15 29.73
C GLN A 59 8.73 -1.06 28.94
N GLU A 60 9.41 0.03 28.58
CA GLU A 60 8.82 1.07 27.73
C GLU A 60 8.45 0.54 26.34
N LEU A 61 9.31 -0.30 25.75
CA LEU A 61 9.04 -0.95 24.46
C LEU A 61 7.83 -1.87 24.56
N TYR A 62 7.75 -2.67 25.62
CA TYR A 62 6.62 -3.54 25.92
C TYR A 62 5.32 -2.74 26.03
N ASN A 63 5.31 -1.66 26.80
CA ASN A 63 4.16 -0.77 26.97
C ASN A 63 3.73 -0.10 25.66
N ALA A 64 4.70 0.36 24.86
CA ALA A 64 4.43 0.94 23.55
C ALA A 64 3.80 -0.08 22.58
N ARG A 65 4.30 -1.32 22.57
CA ARG A 65 3.74 -2.44 21.80
C ARG A 65 2.31 -2.76 22.27
N LYS A 66 2.08 -2.85 23.58
CA LYS A 66 0.75 -3.10 24.18
C LYS A 66 -0.28 -2.08 23.72
N LEU A 67 -0.01 -0.77 23.91
CA LEU A 67 -0.90 0.31 23.47
C LEU A 67 -1.17 0.26 21.96
N LYS A 68 -0.15 -0.08 21.16
CA LYS A 68 -0.32 -0.21 19.72
C LYS A 68 -1.20 -1.40 19.34
N LEU A 69 -1.03 -2.54 20.02
CA LEU A 69 -1.86 -3.73 19.84
C LEU A 69 -3.30 -3.47 20.25
N GLU A 70 -3.57 -2.80 21.37
CA GLU A 70 -4.93 -2.43 21.79
C GLU A 70 -5.62 -1.54 20.75
N SER A 71 -4.93 -0.49 20.27
CA SER A 71 -5.44 0.37 19.20
C SER A 71 -5.72 -0.42 17.91
N LYS A 72 -4.85 -1.37 17.56
CA LYS A 72 -5.03 -2.22 16.39
C LYS A 72 -6.11 -3.29 16.58
N LEU A 73 -6.32 -3.79 17.79
CA LEU A 73 -7.40 -4.71 18.12
C LEU A 73 -8.76 -4.02 17.96
N TYR A 74 -8.88 -2.77 18.42
CA TYR A 74 -10.09 -1.99 18.20
C TYR A 74 -10.42 -1.84 16.70
N GLN A 75 -9.41 -1.51 15.89
CA GLN A 75 -9.58 -1.40 14.44
C GLN A 75 -9.90 -2.77 13.80
N ALA A 76 -9.23 -3.84 14.23
CA ALA A 76 -9.47 -5.21 13.80
C ALA A 76 -10.92 -5.65 14.05
N ARG A 77 -11.46 -5.35 15.24
CA ARG A 77 -12.87 -5.61 15.58
C ARG A 77 -13.81 -4.93 14.60
N LYS A 78 -13.56 -3.65 14.31
CA LYS A 78 -14.35 -2.85 13.36
C LYS A 78 -14.31 -3.43 11.94
N ASP A 79 -13.12 -3.79 11.46
CA ASP A 79 -12.92 -4.30 10.10
C ASP A 79 -13.55 -5.69 9.91
N ILE A 80 -13.37 -6.60 10.87
CA ILE A 80 -14.03 -7.91 10.85
C ILE A 80 -15.55 -7.78 10.96
N LYS A 81 -16.06 -6.89 11.83
CA LYS A 81 -17.51 -6.62 11.93
C LYS A 81 -18.09 -6.15 10.59
N ALA A 82 -17.39 -5.26 9.90
CA ALA A 82 -17.81 -4.78 8.58
C ALA A 82 -17.80 -5.92 7.55
N ALA A 83 -16.77 -6.77 7.54
CA ALA A 83 -16.69 -7.93 6.65
C ALA A 83 -17.77 -8.97 6.96
N LEU A 84 -18.02 -9.28 8.24
CA LEU A 84 -19.08 -10.20 8.67
C LEU A 84 -20.47 -9.67 8.34
N LYS A 85 -20.70 -8.36 8.42
CA LYS A 85 -21.98 -7.77 7.98
C LYS A 85 -22.22 -8.00 6.49
N LYS A 86 -21.19 -7.87 5.65
CA LYS A 86 -21.27 -8.19 4.22
C LYS A 86 -21.53 -9.68 4.01
N ALA A 87 -20.77 -10.55 4.68
CA ALA A 87 -20.94 -12.00 4.61
C ALA A 87 -22.34 -12.45 5.07
N LYS A 88 -22.89 -11.84 6.13
CA LYS A 88 -24.24 -12.07 6.63
C LYS A 88 -25.29 -11.73 5.58
N ASN A 89 -25.14 -10.60 4.88
CA ASN A 89 -26.05 -10.21 3.81
C ASN A 89 -25.98 -11.18 2.63
N GLU A 90 -24.77 -11.59 2.22
CA GLU A 90 -24.57 -12.57 1.15
C GLU A 90 -25.20 -13.94 1.50
N GLU A 91 -24.99 -14.42 2.73
CA GLU A 91 -25.56 -15.69 3.18
C GLU A 91 -27.09 -15.63 3.30
N THR A 92 -27.62 -14.50 3.80
CA THR A 92 -29.08 -14.23 3.81
C THR A 92 -29.65 -14.31 2.39
N GLN A 93 -28.99 -13.70 1.40
CA GLN A 93 -29.44 -13.77 0.00
C GLN A 93 -29.36 -15.19 -0.56
N LYS A 94 -28.30 -15.95 -0.25
CA LYS A 94 -28.17 -17.35 -0.67
C LYS A 94 -29.29 -18.22 -0.10
N GLN A 95 -29.62 -18.05 1.19
CA GLN A 95 -30.70 -18.79 1.82
C GLN A 95 -32.07 -18.43 1.25
N ASN A 96 -32.35 -17.15 1.04
CA ASN A 96 -33.58 -16.73 0.36
C ASN A 96 -33.71 -17.33 -1.05
N LYS A 97 -32.60 -17.42 -1.81
CA LYS A 97 -32.59 -18.08 -3.12
C LYS A 97 -32.87 -19.58 -2.99
N LYS A 98 -32.27 -20.27 -2.02
CA LYS A 98 -32.52 -21.71 -1.75
C LYS A 98 -33.98 -21.98 -1.41
N ILE A 99 -34.57 -21.19 -0.51
CA ILE A 99 -35.99 -21.29 -0.14
C ILE A 99 -36.89 -21.09 -1.38
N LYS A 100 -36.64 -20.05 -2.17
CA LYS A 100 -37.40 -19.80 -3.41
C LYS A 100 -37.28 -20.95 -4.42
N SER A 101 -36.07 -21.48 -4.63
CA SER A 101 -35.87 -22.62 -5.54
C SER A 101 -36.52 -23.91 -5.02
N ALA A 102 -36.48 -24.14 -3.71
CA ALA A 102 -37.11 -25.30 -3.09
C ALA A 102 -38.64 -25.26 -3.22
N ARG A 103 -39.25 -24.09 -2.95
CA ARG A 103 -40.69 -23.87 -3.14
C ARG A 103 -41.12 -24.07 -4.59
N LYS A 104 -40.37 -23.52 -5.56
CA LYS A 104 -40.66 -23.68 -6.99
C LYS A 104 -40.54 -25.14 -7.45
N LEU A 105 -39.62 -25.92 -6.87
CA LEU A 105 -39.49 -27.35 -7.19
C LEU A 105 -40.62 -28.16 -6.56
N LEU A 106 -41.05 -27.84 -5.34
CA LEU A 106 -42.18 -28.48 -4.68
C LEU A 106 -43.48 -28.28 -5.46
N GLU A 107 -43.75 -27.05 -5.91
CA GLU A 107 -44.91 -26.66 -6.72
C GLU A 107 -44.96 -27.46 -8.03
N LYS A 108 -43.85 -27.48 -8.79
CA LYS A 108 -43.77 -28.27 -10.03
C LYS A 108 -44.03 -29.76 -9.83
N THR A 109 -43.53 -30.34 -8.74
CA THR A 109 -43.78 -31.76 -8.44
C THR A 109 -45.20 -32.06 -7.98
N ALA A 110 -45.96 -31.05 -7.55
CA ALA A 110 -47.38 -31.19 -7.29
C ALA A 110 -48.16 -31.18 -8.62
N ASP A 111 -47.87 -30.21 -9.49
CA ASP A 111 -48.50 -30.11 -10.82
C ASP A 111 -48.24 -31.36 -11.68
N GLU A 112 -47.00 -31.88 -11.69
CA GLU A 112 -46.64 -33.10 -12.41
C GLU A 112 -47.36 -34.35 -11.88
N LYS A 113 -47.75 -34.39 -10.61
CA LYS A 113 -48.53 -35.51 -10.05
C LYS A 113 -50.01 -35.44 -10.41
N GLU A 114 -50.56 -34.24 -10.58
CA GLU A 114 -51.94 -34.06 -11.04
C GLU A 114 -52.08 -34.33 -12.55
N GLY A 115 -51.02 -34.15 -13.35
CA GLY A 115 -51.02 -34.44 -14.78
C GLY A 115 -50.55 -35.84 -15.20
N ALA A 116 -49.87 -36.60 -14.35
CA ALA A 116 -49.25 -37.89 -14.70
C ALA A 116 -50.08 -39.14 -14.32
N GLU A 117 -51.38 -39.00 -14.03
CA GLU A 117 -52.29 -40.15 -13.92
C GLU A 117 -52.63 -40.78 -15.30
N GLU A 118 -52.30 -40.14 -16.44
CA GLU A 118 -52.68 -40.65 -17.77
C GLU A 118 -51.55 -41.20 -18.67
N GLU A 119 -50.25 -40.93 -18.43
CA GLU A 119 -49.17 -41.47 -19.29
C GLU A 119 -47.98 -42.01 -18.48
N LYS A 120 -48.00 -43.31 -18.22
CA LYS A 120 -46.83 -44.08 -17.74
C LYS A 120 -46.34 -44.98 -18.87
N GLU A 121 -45.20 -44.64 -19.47
CA GLU A 121 -44.14 -45.61 -19.78
C GLU A 121 -42.86 -44.91 -20.26
N GLU A 122 -41.73 -45.39 -19.77
CA GLU A 122 -40.36 -45.17 -20.28
C GLU A 122 -39.75 -43.75 -20.28
N ALA A 123 -39.07 -43.40 -19.18
CA ALA A 123 -37.78 -42.69 -19.28
C ALA A 123 -36.98 -42.75 -17.96
N GLU A 124 -36.02 -43.69 -17.90
CA GLU A 124 -34.99 -43.77 -16.87
C GLU A 124 -34.02 -42.58 -16.96
N LYS A 125 -34.21 -41.53 -16.16
CA LYS A 125 -33.19 -40.48 -15.95
C LYS A 125 -33.04 -40.09 -14.48
N LYS A 126 -31.92 -40.55 -13.91
CA LYS A 126 -31.19 -40.17 -12.67
C LYS A 126 -31.98 -39.51 -11.51
N PRO A 127 -31.80 -39.99 -10.26
CA PRO A 127 -32.54 -39.50 -9.10
C PRO A 127 -32.19 -38.03 -8.79
N LYS A 128 -33.04 -37.11 -9.23
CA LYS A 128 -33.07 -35.76 -8.66
C LYS A 128 -33.49 -35.91 -7.20
N LYS A 129 -32.65 -35.47 -6.25
CA LYS A 129 -33.00 -35.47 -4.83
C LYS A 129 -34.36 -34.78 -4.65
N LYS A 130 -35.36 -35.52 -4.17
CA LYS A 130 -36.68 -34.99 -3.86
C LYS A 130 -36.52 -34.04 -2.68
N ILE A 131 -36.74 -32.75 -2.91
CA ILE A 131 -36.76 -31.74 -1.85
C ILE A 131 -38.07 -31.94 -1.09
N THR A 132 -37.99 -32.13 0.22
CA THR A 132 -39.18 -32.30 1.07
C THR A 132 -39.65 -30.95 1.64
N ALA A 133 -40.90 -30.88 2.10
CA ALA A 133 -41.41 -29.70 2.82
C ALA A 133 -40.61 -29.42 4.11
N GLU A 134 -40.06 -30.47 4.72
CA GLU A 134 -39.21 -30.38 5.91
C GLU A 134 -37.91 -29.61 5.63
N ASP A 135 -37.30 -29.80 4.46
CA ASP A 135 -36.10 -29.05 4.06
C ASP A 135 -36.37 -27.54 3.99
N ILE A 136 -37.56 -27.15 3.53
CA ILE A 136 -37.97 -25.73 3.46
C ILE A 136 -38.05 -25.14 4.86
N ALA A 137 -38.70 -25.86 5.79
CA ALA A 137 -38.79 -25.44 7.19
C ALA A 137 -37.40 -25.33 7.86
N LEU A 138 -36.46 -26.22 7.52
CA LEU A 138 -35.08 -26.12 7.98
C LEU A 138 -34.38 -24.86 7.44
N TYR A 139 -34.51 -24.56 6.14
CA TYR A 139 -33.91 -23.35 5.56
C TYR A 139 -34.50 -22.06 6.14
N GLU A 140 -35.80 -22.05 6.46
CA GLU A 140 -36.46 -20.91 7.11
C GLU A 140 -35.96 -20.71 8.55
N LYS A 141 -35.81 -21.79 9.32
CA LYS A 141 -35.16 -21.76 10.64
C LYS A 141 -33.72 -21.25 10.55
N GLU A 142 -32.93 -21.73 9.60
CA GLU A 142 -31.56 -21.22 9.39
C GLU A 142 -31.56 -19.71 9.07
N LEU A 143 -32.50 -19.25 8.24
CA LEU A 143 -32.64 -17.84 7.88
C LEU A 143 -32.97 -16.96 9.10
N GLU A 144 -33.84 -17.43 9.99
CA GLU A 144 -34.17 -16.75 11.24
C GLU A 144 -32.95 -16.64 12.15
N VAL A 145 -32.21 -17.75 12.32
CA VAL A 145 -30.95 -17.77 13.08
C VAL A 145 -29.95 -16.78 12.48
N ILE A 146 -29.74 -16.76 11.15
CA ILE A 146 -28.82 -15.81 10.48
C ILE A 146 -29.16 -14.36 10.84
N LYS A 147 -30.45 -14.00 10.87
CA LYS A 147 -30.90 -12.64 11.22
C LYS A 147 -30.56 -12.30 12.68
N GLY A 148 -30.73 -13.25 13.60
CA GLY A 148 -30.48 -13.09 15.04
C GLY A 148 -29.01 -13.16 15.48
N ILE A 149 -28.05 -13.51 14.60
CA ILE A 149 -26.64 -13.61 14.99
C ILE A 149 -26.10 -12.28 15.51
N ASP A 150 -25.55 -12.31 16.72
CA ASP A 150 -24.72 -11.27 17.30
C ASP A 150 -23.34 -11.25 16.65
N LEU A 151 -23.11 -10.22 15.83
CA LEU A 151 -21.85 -10.04 15.13
C LEU A 151 -20.70 -9.67 16.08
N ASP A 152 -20.97 -8.98 17.19
CA ASP A 152 -19.92 -8.52 18.10
C ASP A 152 -19.34 -9.71 18.88
N ALA A 153 -20.18 -10.59 19.42
CA ALA A 153 -19.73 -11.83 20.04
C ALA A 153 -18.95 -12.74 19.06
N LEU A 154 -19.41 -12.81 17.80
CA LEU A 154 -18.73 -13.60 16.76
C LEU A 154 -17.35 -13.04 16.41
N VAL A 155 -17.19 -11.72 16.36
CA VAL A 155 -15.90 -11.05 16.14
C VAL A 155 -14.91 -11.42 17.23
N GLU A 156 -15.30 -11.30 18.51
CA GLU A 156 -14.41 -11.65 19.64
C GLU A 156 -14.02 -13.13 19.63
N LYS A 157 -15.00 -14.02 19.44
CA LYS A 157 -14.77 -15.48 19.34
C LYS A 157 -13.79 -15.82 18.21
N THR A 158 -13.97 -15.17 17.05
CA THR A 158 -13.13 -15.38 15.87
C THR A 158 -11.70 -14.88 16.11
N LEU A 159 -11.55 -13.65 16.61
CA LEU A 159 -10.23 -13.08 16.91
C LEU A 159 -9.49 -13.93 17.95
N LYS A 160 -10.14 -14.29 19.06
CA LYS A 160 -9.56 -15.14 20.11
C LYS A 160 -9.08 -16.48 19.55
N SER A 161 -9.94 -17.19 18.81
CA SER A 161 -9.60 -18.48 18.19
C SER A 161 -8.44 -18.36 17.21
N LYS A 162 -8.40 -17.31 16.37
CA LYS A 162 -7.34 -17.12 15.38
C LYS A 162 -6.01 -16.72 16.01
N LEU A 163 -6.02 -15.90 17.06
CA LEU A 163 -4.82 -15.54 17.81
C LEU A 163 -4.24 -16.74 18.57
N GLN A 164 -5.08 -17.56 19.20
CA GLN A 164 -4.65 -18.79 19.89
C GLN A 164 -4.10 -19.87 18.95
N LYS A 165 -4.65 -19.97 17.73
CA LYS A 165 -4.19 -20.96 16.73
C LYS A 165 -2.93 -20.54 15.99
N ASN A 166 -2.57 -19.25 16.00
CA ASN A 166 -1.39 -18.78 15.29
C ASN A 166 -0.12 -19.19 16.05
N ALA A 167 0.71 -20.04 15.43
CA ALA A 167 1.91 -20.59 16.05
C ALA A 167 2.91 -19.51 16.51
N GLU A 168 2.95 -18.38 15.81
CA GLU A 168 3.87 -17.28 16.08
C GLU A 168 3.40 -16.32 17.17
N LEU A 169 2.09 -16.21 17.39
CA LEU A 169 1.49 -15.25 18.31
C LEU A 169 1.04 -15.89 19.63
N LYS A 170 0.71 -17.19 19.62
CA LYS A 170 0.14 -17.88 20.79
C LYS A 170 1.03 -17.87 22.04
N ASN A 171 2.35 -17.78 21.85
CA ASN A 171 3.33 -17.87 22.94
C ASN A 171 3.69 -16.49 23.51
N GLU A 172 3.34 -15.40 22.82
CA GLU A 172 3.71 -14.03 23.19
C GLU A 172 2.84 -13.54 24.35
N ASP A 173 3.47 -13.06 25.43
CA ASP A 173 2.76 -12.68 26.67
C ASP A 173 1.80 -11.51 26.43
N LEU A 174 2.19 -10.54 25.60
CA LEU A 174 1.31 -9.43 25.18
C LEU A 174 -0.02 -9.91 24.56
N ILE A 175 0.02 -11.03 23.83
CA ILE A 175 -1.18 -11.60 23.19
C ILE A 175 -1.99 -12.40 24.19
N LYS A 176 -1.36 -13.10 25.14
CA LYS A 176 -2.06 -13.79 26.23
C LYS A 176 -2.85 -12.81 27.08
N ASP A 177 -2.22 -11.72 27.53
CA ASP A 177 -2.86 -10.65 28.31
C ASP A 177 -4.05 -10.05 27.55
N LEU A 178 -3.87 -9.80 26.25
CA LEU A 178 -4.92 -9.27 25.40
C LEU A 178 -6.09 -10.25 25.26
N ILE A 179 -5.80 -11.54 25.07
CA ILE A 179 -6.82 -12.60 24.98
C ILE A 179 -7.55 -12.77 26.31
N GLU A 180 -6.85 -12.70 27.43
CA GLU A 180 -7.42 -12.86 28.77
C GLU A 180 -8.31 -11.67 29.16
N SER A 181 -7.92 -10.46 28.74
CA SER A 181 -8.77 -9.27 28.85
C SER A 181 -10.02 -9.33 27.95
N SER A 182 -9.98 -10.11 26.85
CA SER A 182 -11.12 -10.27 25.94
C SER A 182 -12.12 -11.31 26.46
N ILE A 183 -13.37 -10.87 26.59
CA ILE A 183 -14.56 -11.51 27.20
C ILE A 183 -14.56 -13.05 27.15
N LYS A 184 -14.97 -13.67 28.27
CA LYS A 184 -15.23 -15.12 28.36
C LYS A 184 -16.24 -15.52 27.28
N ALA A 185 -15.77 -16.20 26.24
CA ALA A 185 -16.64 -16.70 25.19
C ALA A 185 -17.54 -17.79 25.77
N ASN A 186 -18.85 -17.54 25.81
CA ASN A 186 -19.81 -18.58 26.12
C ASN A 186 -19.80 -19.61 24.99
N LYS A 187 -19.70 -20.89 25.34
CA LYS A 187 -19.85 -21.98 24.37
C LYS A 187 -21.31 -22.00 23.94
N THR A 188 -21.57 -21.75 22.66
CA THR A 188 -22.88 -21.97 22.06
C THR A 188 -23.04 -23.45 21.74
N GLU A 189 -24.08 -24.09 22.26
CA GLU A 189 -24.35 -25.53 22.05
C GLU A 189 -25.15 -25.82 20.76
N ASP A 190 -25.77 -24.78 20.18
CA ASP A 190 -26.60 -24.92 18.97
C ASP A 190 -25.78 -25.25 17.72
N LYS A 191 -25.90 -26.50 17.26
CA LYS A 191 -25.22 -27.00 16.04
C LYS A 191 -25.55 -26.17 14.79
N ILE A 192 -26.80 -25.71 14.65
CA ILE A 192 -27.24 -24.89 13.51
C ILE A 192 -26.49 -23.56 13.50
N LEU A 193 -26.43 -22.90 14.67
CA LEU A 193 -25.71 -21.64 14.84
C LEU A 193 -24.21 -21.81 14.57
N GLN A 194 -23.58 -22.87 15.09
CA GLN A 194 -22.17 -23.17 14.81
C GLN A 194 -21.89 -23.39 13.31
N ASN A 195 -22.77 -24.09 12.60
CA ASN A 195 -22.64 -24.29 11.15
C ASN A 195 -22.74 -22.97 10.38
N ILE A 196 -23.65 -22.08 10.78
CA ILE A 196 -23.80 -20.76 10.16
C ILE A 196 -22.59 -19.86 10.48
N GLU A 197 -22.15 -19.80 11.73
CA GLU A 197 -20.94 -19.08 12.14
C GLU A 197 -19.73 -19.53 11.32
N SER A 198 -19.56 -20.84 11.15
CA SER A 198 -18.48 -21.43 10.36
C SER A 198 -18.53 -20.99 8.90
N ARG A 199 -19.72 -20.97 8.29
CA ARG A 199 -19.92 -20.46 6.91
C ARG A 199 -19.59 -18.97 6.78
N LEU A 200 -19.98 -18.15 7.76
CA LEU A 200 -19.68 -16.72 7.76
C LEU A 200 -18.19 -16.44 7.90
N ILE A 201 -17.50 -17.15 8.80
CA ILE A 201 -16.05 -17.02 9.00
C ILE A 201 -15.28 -17.54 7.77
N ALA A 202 -15.78 -18.58 7.10
CA ALA A 202 -15.20 -19.13 5.89
C ALA A 202 -15.35 -18.23 4.64
N ASN A 203 -16.11 -17.13 4.74
CA ASN A 203 -16.23 -16.17 3.64
C ASN A 203 -14.86 -15.57 3.30
N LYS A 204 -14.52 -15.54 2.01
CA LYS A 204 -13.23 -15.05 1.49
C LYS A 204 -12.88 -13.65 1.99
N ALA A 205 -13.85 -12.74 2.06
CA ALA A 205 -13.62 -11.36 2.52
C ALA A 205 -13.26 -11.31 4.01
N VAL A 206 -13.88 -12.17 4.83
CA VAL A 206 -13.60 -12.26 6.27
C VAL A 206 -12.21 -12.86 6.48
N ILE A 207 -11.87 -13.93 5.74
CA ILE A 207 -10.55 -14.58 5.81
C ILE A 207 -9.43 -13.59 5.44
N SER A 208 -9.60 -12.80 4.37
CA SER A 208 -8.58 -11.83 3.95
C SER A 208 -8.31 -10.78 5.02
N GLU A 209 -9.36 -10.24 5.66
CA GLU A 209 -9.20 -9.26 6.73
C GLU A 209 -8.52 -9.86 7.96
N ILE A 210 -8.91 -11.07 8.36
CA ILE A 210 -8.26 -11.80 9.47
C ILE A 210 -6.76 -11.96 9.20
N ASN A 211 -6.37 -12.34 7.98
CA ASN A 211 -4.97 -12.51 7.63
C ASN A 211 -4.20 -11.19 7.68
N ILE A 212 -4.79 -10.10 7.17
CA ILE A 212 -4.20 -8.75 7.26
C ILE A 212 -3.98 -8.34 8.73
N ILE A 213 -4.96 -8.61 9.59
CA ILE A 213 -4.88 -8.32 11.02
C ILE A 213 -3.76 -9.14 11.68
N LEU A 214 -3.70 -10.45 11.44
CA LEU A 214 -2.67 -11.35 11.97
C LEU A 214 -1.27 -10.89 11.56
N SER A 215 -1.05 -10.60 10.27
CA SER A 215 0.21 -10.05 9.80
C SER A 215 0.54 -8.73 10.48
N SER A 216 -0.46 -7.85 10.69
CA SER A 216 -0.23 -6.58 11.37
C SER A 216 0.19 -6.75 12.84
N PHE A 217 -0.35 -7.75 13.54
CA PHE A 217 0.02 -8.05 14.92
C PHE A 217 1.44 -8.64 14.99
N GLN A 218 1.76 -9.58 14.09
CA GLN A 218 3.12 -10.12 13.94
C GLN A 218 4.13 -9.00 13.69
N SER A 219 3.82 -8.06 12.79
CA SER A 219 4.65 -6.90 12.50
C SER A 219 4.91 -5.97 13.69
N ILE A 220 3.98 -5.89 14.65
CA ILE A 220 4.13 -5.04 15.84
C ILE A 220 5.02 -5.71 16.88
N ILE A 221 4.84 -7.02 17.08
CA ILE A 221 5.58 -7.80 18.08
C ILE A 221 7.01 -8.06 17.58
N LYS A 222 7.16 -8.76 16.46
CA LYS A 222 8.46 -9.21 15.96
C LYS A 222 9.17 -8.18 15.07
N GLY A 223 8.46 -7.12 14.69
CA GLY A 223 8.90 -6.21 13.63
C GLY A 223 8.57 -6.77 12.24
N ASN A 224 8.71 -5.92 11.21
CA ASN A 224 8.50 -6.32 9.82
C ASN A 224 9.70 -7.14 9.31
N ASN A 225 9.80 -8.42 9.70
CA ASN A 225 10.90 -9.30 9.29
C ASN A 225 11.14 -9.29 7.78
N GLU A 226 10.09 -9.40 6.97
CA GLU A 226 10.22 -9.32 5.51
C GLU A 226 10.82 -7.99 5.03
N LYS A 227 10.45 -6.87 5.64
CA LYS A 227 11.02 -5.57 5.27
C LYS A 227 12.47 -5.48 5.74
N ILE A 228 12.80 -6.04 6.89
CA ILE A 228 14.17 -6.13 7.40
C ILE A 228 15.03 -6.96 6.43
N GLU A 229 14.56 -8.12 6.00
CA GLU A 229 15.25 -8.98 5.04
C GLU A 229 15.41 -8.32 3.67
N LYS A 230 14.33 -7.72 3.13
CA LYS A 230 14.41 -6.95 1.88
C LYS A 230 15.43 -5.81 1.98
N MET A 231 15.48 -5.12 3.12
CA MET A 231 16.44 -4.04 3.35
C MET A 231 17.88 -4.55 3.46
N LYS A 232 18.10 -5.70 4.12
CA LYS A 232 19.41 -6.36 4.18
C LYS A 232 19.88 -6.81 2.81
N ALA A 233 19.02 -7.47 2.03
CA ALA A 233 19.34 -7.90 0.67
C ALA A 233 19.68 -6.71 -0.24
N ILE A 234 18.97 -5.58 -0.11
CA ILE A 234 19.30 -4.35 -0.84
C ILE A 234 20.66 -3.80 -0.39
N GLU A 235 20.97 -3.84 0.91
CA GLU A 235 22.25 -3.37 1.43
C GLU A 235 23.42 -4.26 0.99
N GLU A 236 23.25 -5.58 1.00
CA GLU A 236 24.24 -6.53 0.49
C GLU A 236 24.48 -6.34 -1.00
N LYS A 237 23.42 -6.18 -1.80
CA LYS A 237 23.56 -5.85 -3.23
C LYS A 237 24.31 -4.54 -3.45
N LYS A 238 24.10 -3.53 -2.59
CA LYS A 238 24.84 -2.27 -2.65
C LYS A 238 26.32 -2.44 -2.27
N LYS A 239 26.62 -3.26 -1.26
CA LYS A 239 28.00 -3.58 -0.86
C LYS A 239 28.73 -4.34 -1.96
N GLN A 240 28.11 -5.37 -2.53
CA GLN A 240 28.66 -6.12 -3.67
C GLN A 240 28.87 -5.24 -4.90
N ALA A 241 27.92 -4.35 -5.22
CA ALA A 241 28.08 -3.42 -6.34
C ALA A 241 29.21 -2.39 -6.09
N ALA A 242 29.35 -1.90 -4.86
CA ALA A 242 30.44 -1.00 -4.49
C ALA A 242 31.81 -1.71 -4.52
N GLU A 243 31.88 -2.96 -4.09
CA GLU A 243 33.09 -3.77 -4.14
C GLU A 243 33.50 -4.08 -5.58
N LYS A 244 32.55 -4.49 -6.44
CA LYS A 244 32.81 -4.68 -7.87
C LYS A 244 33.33 -3.42 -8.54
N LYS A 245 32.76 -2.25 -8.22
CA LYS A 245 33.25 -0.97 -8.73
C LYS A 245 34.67 -0.63 -8.26
N LYS A 246 35.03 -0.98 -7.01
CA LYS A 246 36.39 -0.80 -6.52
C LYS A 246 37.38 -1.69 -7.25
N ARG A 247 37.04 -2.97 -7.47
CA ARG A 247 37.89 -3.90 -8.24
C ARG A 247 38.09 -3.45 -9.68
N GLN A 248 37.03 -2.99 -10.34
CA GLN A 248 37.12 -2.45 -11.70
C GLN A 248 38.00 -1.19 -11.76
N ALA A 249 37.91 -0.30 -10.77
CA ALA A 249 38.76 0.89 -10.72
C ALA A 249 40.23 0.54 -10.48
N GLU A 250 40.52 -0.48 -9.67
CA GLU A 250 41.88 -0.98 -9.41
C GLU A 250 42.47 -1.66 -10.67
N GLU A 251 41.69 -2.48 -11.37
CA GLU A 251 42.08 -3.08 -12.66
C GLU A 251 42.33 -2.03 -13.76
N GLU A 252 41.52 -0.97 -13.82
CA GLU A 252 41.70 0.13 -14.78
C GLU A 252 42.92 1.01 -14.43
N GLU A 253 43.30 1.09 -13.16
CA GLU A 253 44.51 1.79 -12.71
C GLU A 253 45.78 0.99 -13.01
N GLU A 254 45.75 -0.34 -12.87
CA GLU A 254 46.86 -1.24 -13.26
C GLU A 254 47.06 -1.34 -14.78
N GLN A 255 45.99 -1.17 -15.57
CA GLN A 255 46.06 -1.22 -17.04
C GLN A 255 46.42 0.11 -17.70
N LYS A 256 46.74 1.18 -16.96
CA LYS A 256 47.37 2.38 -17.55
C LYS A 256 48.87 2.13 -17.76
N PRO A 257 49.33 1.86 -19.00
CA PRO A 257 50.75 1.72 -19.24
C PRO A 257 51.48 3.02 -18.87
N GLN A 258 52.61 2.90 -18.18
CA GLN A 258 53.53 3.99 -17.84
C GLN A 258 54.24 4.55 -19.10
N ALA A 259 53.49 4.86 -20.15
CA ALA A 259 54.02 5.37 -21.40
C ALA A 259 53.64 6.85 -21.59
N ALA A 260 54.68 7.68 -21.57
CA ALA A 260 54.78 8.99 -22.20
C ALA A 260 54.10 10.21 -21.53
N LYS A 261 54.90 10.87 -20.69
CA LYS A 261 55.14 12.31 -20.87
C LYS A 261 55.53 12.56 -22.35
N LYS A 262 54.66 13.17 -23.17
CA LYS A 262 55.05 14.06 -24.30
C LYS A 262 53.83 14.66 -25.04
N ALA A 263 53.97 15.95 -25.31
CA ALA A 263 53.48 16.73 -26.45
C ALA A 263 51.97 16.86 -26.72
N ARG A 264 51.44 17.99 -26.24
CA ARG A 264 50.45 18.86 -26.87
C ARG A 264 50.62 18.94 -28.40
N VAL A 265 49.66 18.43 -29.19
CA VAL A 265 49.46 18.83 -30.59
C VAL A 265 47.96 18.99 -30.87
N THR A 266 47.69 20.01 -31.66
CA THR A 266 46.43 20.70 -31.97
C THR A 266 45.48 19.94 -32.89
N LYS A 267 44.19 20.26 -32.74
CA LYS A 267 43.08 20.21 -33.71
C LYS A 267 43.49 20.00 -35.17
N ALA A 268 42.87 19.00 -35.82
CA ALA A 268 42.54 19.08 -37.23
C ALA A 268 41.14 18.50 -37.50
N LYS A 269 40.45 19.22 -38.37
CA LYS A 269 39.07 19.11 -38.84
C LYS A 269 39.09 18.23 -40.10
N LYS A 270 38.25 17.20 -40.19
CA LYS A 270 37.82 16.56 -41.46
C LYS A 270 36.34 16.22 -41.24
N THR A 271 35.34 16.94 -41.75
CA THR A 271 34.85 17.12 -43.14
C THR A 271 34.72 15.82 -43.93
N GLY A 272 33.52 15.25 -43.87
CA GLY A 272 32.71 15.01 -45.06
C GLY A 272 32.94 13.72 -45.83
N THR A 273 32.28 12.64 -45.40
CA THR A 273 31.77 11.58 -46.28
C THR A 273 30.48 11.05 -45.66
N SER A 274 29.37 11.17 -46.40
CA SER A 274 28.05 10.72 -46.01
C SER A 274 27.93 9.20 -46.15
N GLU A 275 27.87 8.49 -45.02
CA GLU A 275 27.56 7.06 -44.90
C GLU A 275 26.10 6.70 -45.27
N PHE A 276 25.38 7.57 -45.98
CA PHE A 276 23.92 7.43 -46.18
C PHE A 276 23.54 6.68 -47.47
N PHE A 277 24.50 6.33 -48.34
CA PHE A 277 24.20 5.68 -49.63
C PHE A 277 24.84 4.30 -49.85
N GLU A 278 25.65 3.79 -48.91
CA GLU A 278 26.28 2.46 -49.05
C GLU A 278 25.45 1.30 -48.47
N THR A 279 24.23 1.55 -47.97
CA THR A 279 23.35 0.50 -47.39
C THR A 279 22.05 0.31 -48.18
N LEU A 280 22.08 0.51 -49.50
CA LEU A 280 20.90 0.35 -50.37
C LEU A 280 21.18 -0.55 -51.59
N GLY A 281 22.21 -1.40 -51.50
CA GLY A 281 22.55 -2.39 -52.52
C GLY A 281 22.50 -3.81 -51.95
N ASP A 282 21.55 -4.59 -52.47
CA ASP A 282 21.66 -6.03 -52.70
C ASP A 282 21.56 -6.95 -51.48
N VAL A 283 20.33 -7.17 -50.99
CA VAL A 283 19.96 -8.42 -50.32
C VAL A 283 18.60 -8.89 -50.86
N ALA A 284 18.67 -10.05 -51.51
CA ALA A 284 17.58 -10.79 -52.09
C ALA A 284 16.58 -11.28 -51.02
N ASP A 285 15.29 -11.11 -51.34
CA ASP A 285 14.22 -12.11 -51.24
C ASP A 285 14.38 -13.20 -50.15
N ASP A 286 14.24 -12.81 -48.88
CA ASP A 286 14.00 -13.73 -47.77
C ASP A 286 12.77 -13.25 -46.99
N GLU A 287 11.63 -13.91 -47.23
CA GLU A 287 10.33 -13.73 -46.57
C GLU A 287 10.36 -14.19 -45.10
N ASN A 288 11.29 -13.66 -44.31
CA ASN A 288 11.33 -13.90 -42.87
C ASN A 288 10.69 -12.71 -42.14
N GLU A 289 9.62 -13.01 -41.39
CA GLU A 289 8.88 -12.09 -40.53
C GLU A 289 9.83 -11.27 -39.65
N ASP A 290 10.08 -10.03 -40.08
CA ASP A 290 10.93 -9.10 -39.35
C ASP A 290 10.21 -8.74 -38.03
N GLU A 291 10.61 -9.34 -36.90
CA GLU A 291 10.06 -9.08 -35.56
C GLU A 291 10.10 -7.58 -35.22
N ASN A 292 11.03 -6.86 -35.85
CA ASN A 292 11.16 -5.42 -35.76
C ASN A 292 9.96 -4.67 -36.41
N PHE A 293 9.34 -5.25 -37.43
CA PHE A 293 8.13 -4.73 -38.08
C PHE A 293 6.89 -4.86 -37.18
N LYS A 294 6.71 -6.02 -36.52
CA LYS A 294 5.66 -6.21 -35.49
C LYS A 294 5.83 -5.20 -34.34
N LYS A 295 7.07 -4.92 -33.89
CA LYS A 295 7.33 -3.95 -32.82
C LYS A 295 6.98 -2.49 -33.19
N ILE A 296 7.07 -2.14 -34.47
CA ILE A 296 6.75 -0.79 -34.95
C ILE A 296 5.23 -0.60 -35.12
N TYR A 297 4.51 -1.64 -35.56
CA TYR A 297 3.07 -1.55 -35.87
C TYR A 297 2.13 -2.04 -34.75
N GLU A 298 2.52 -2.99 -33.90
CA GLU A 298 1.68 -3.49 -32.79
C GLU A 298 1.79 -2.66 -31.49
N GLY A 299 2.46 -1.52 -31.54
CA GLY A 299 2.15 -0.40 -30.64
C GLY A 299 2.60 -0.58 -29.19
N GLU A 300 3.89 -0.82 -28.95
CA GLU A 300 4.48 -0.41 -27.68
C GLU A 300 4.36 1.12 -27.58
N LYS A 301 3.37 1.59 -26.82
CA LYS A 301 3.19 3.02 -26.52
C LYS A 301 4.49 3.56 -25.95
N LYS A 302 5.25 4.29 -26.77
CA LYS A 302 6.51 4.92 -26.36
C LYS A 302 6.24 5.66 -25.05
N PRO A 303 6.91 5.28 -23.93
CA PRO A 303 6.65 5.90 -22.65
C PRO A 303 6.90 7.39 -22.80
N ASN A 304 5.96 8.19 -22.28
CA ASN A 304 6.00 9.63 -22.42
C ASN A 304 7.38 10.14 -21.99
N ARG A 305 8.04 10.90 -22.88
CA ARG A 305 9.43 11.30 -22.71
C ARG A 305 9.57 12.00 -21.35
N ALA A 306 10.28 11.36 -20.41
CA ALA A 306 10.45 11.91 -19.07
C ALA A 306 10.88 13.38 -19.15
N GLY A 307 10.21 14.24 -18.39
CA GLY A 307 10.44 15.68 -18.45
C GLY A 307 11.89 16.03 -18.12
N GLN A 308 12.37 17.19 -18.59
CA GLN A 308 13.77 17.60 -18.38
C GLN A 308 14.22 17.51 -16.92
N ARG A 309 13.35 17.80 -15.96
CA ARG A 309 13.67 17.70 -14.51
C ARG A 309 13.94 16.27 -14.08
N GLN A 310 13.15 15.30 -14.56
CA GLN A 310 13.38 13.88 -14.26
C GLN A 310 14.64 13.37 -14.93
N ARG A 311 14.90 13.77 -16.18
CA ARG A 311 16.16 13.43 -16.88
C ARG A 311 17.37 13.97 -16.14
N ARG A 312 17.33 15.23 -15.68
CA ARG A 312 18.38 15.81 -14.83
C ARG A 312 18.54 14.99 -13.55
N LYS A 313 17.46 14.69 -12.84
CA LYS A 313 17.50 13.89 -11.61
C LYS A 313 18.10 12.50 -11.81
N GLN A 314 17.72 11.80 -12.89
CA GLN A 314 18.29 10.50 -13.25
C GLN A 314 19.78 10.62 -13.58
N TRP A 315 20.18 11.67 -14.30
CA TRP A 315 21.58 11.95 -14.57
C TRP A 315 22.38 12.30 -13.31
N GLU A 316 21.80 13.08 -12.39
CA GLU A 316 22.39 13.36 -11.07
C GLU A 316 22.52 12.11 -10.22
N GLU A 317 21.56 11.19 -10.32
CA GLU A 317 21.59 9.91 -9.60
C GLU A 317 22.64 8.95 -10.18
N MET A 318 22.81 8.94 -11.51
CA MET A 318 23.79 8.07 -12.19
C MET A 318 25.22 8.58 -12.06
N TYR A 319 25.45 9.88 -12.27
CA TYR A 319 26.79 10.48 -12.36
C TYR A 319 27.17 11.33 -11.14
N GLY A 320 26.25 11.55 -10.20
CA GLY A 320 26.53 12.28 -8.96
C GLY A 320 27.05 13.70 -9.23
N ARG A 321 28.22 14.01 -8.67
CA ARG A 321 28.88 15.32 -8.82
C ARG A 321 29.48 15.54 -10.21
N GLU A 322 29.68 14.48 -10.98
CA GLU A 322 30.27 14.52 -12.33
C GLU A 322 29.23 14.74 -13.42
N ALA A 323 27.95 14.79 -13.07
CA ALA A 323 26.89 15.09 -14.03
C ALA A 323 27.19 16.44 -14.72
N LYS A 324 27.17 16.47 -16.07
CA LYS A 324 27.62 17.63 -16.86
C LYS A 324 27.03 18.98 -16.42
N HIS A 325 25.76 19.01 -16.01
CA HIS A 325 25.12 20.24 -15.55
C HIS A 325 25.58 20.67 -14.14
N ILE A 326 25.91 19.73 -13.25
CA ILE A 326 26.51 20.02 -11.95
C ILE A 326 27.97 20.43 -12.14
N ALA A 327 28.74 19.68 -12.94
CA ALA A 327 30.15 19.97 -13.22
C ALA A 327 30.33 21.36 -13.85
N SER A 328 29.48 21.71 -14.83
CA SER A 328 29.48 23.06 -15.43
C SER A 328 29.04 24.15 -14.45
N GLU A 329 28.14 23.86 -13.51
CA GLU A 329 27.78 24.81 -12.45
C GLU A 329 28.96 25.03 -11.48
N TYR A 330 29.72 23.97 -11.16
CA TYR A 330 30.94 24.07 -10.36
C TYR A 330 32.02 24.87 -11.06
N GLN A 331 32.31 24.58 -12.33
CA GLN A 331 33.28 25.32 -13.13
C GLN A 331 32.93 26.80 -13.23
N LYS A 332 31.66 27.14 -13.51
CA LYS A 332 31.19 28.54 -13.50
C LYS A 332 31.33 29.21 -12.14
N ARG A 333 31.22 28.45 -11.05
CA ARG A 333 31.43 28.96 -9.69
C ARG A 333 32.89 29.22 -9.43
N GLU A 334 33.79 28.35 -9.88
CA GLU A 334 35.24 28.52 -9.75
C GLU A 334 35.74 29.69 -10.60
N GLU A 335 35.28 29.82 -11.84
CA GLU A 335 35.58 30.96 -12.71
C GLU A 335 35.17 32.29 -12.06
N LYS A 336 34.00 32.33 -11.39
CA LYS A 336 33.57 33.51 -10.62
C LYS A 336 34.43 33.79 -9.38
N ARG A 337 34.97 32.76 -8.74
CA ARG A 337 35.91 32.92 -7.61
C ARG A 337 37.27 33.40 -8.08
N LEU A 338 37.70 32.98 -9.27
CA LEU A 338 38.94 33.42 -9.87
C LEU A 338 38.84 34.88 -10.36
N ALA A 339 37.70 35.26 -10.95
CA ALA A 339 37.43 36.62 -11.38
C ALA A 339 37.19 37.60 -10.21
N ASN A 340 36.71 37.13 -9.07
CA ASN A 340 36.52 37.95 -7.88
C ASN A 340 36.85 37.13 -6.62
N PRO A 341 38.00 37.38 -5.95
CA PRO A 341 38.44 36.61 -4.79
C PRO A 341 37.49 36.74 -3.59
N ASP A 342 36.70 37.81 -3.51
CA ASP A 342 35.68 38.01 -2.47
C ASP A 342 34.32 37.37 -2.80
N TYR A 343 34.20 36.65 -3.92
CA TYR A 343 32.97 35.96 -4.29
C TYR A 343 32.64 34.84 -3.30
N ARG A 344 31.74 35.15 -2.36
CA ARG A 344 31.04 34.15 -1.54
C ARG A 344 29.72 33.79 -2.21
N PRO A 345 29.49 32.52 -2.59
CA PRO A 345 28.21 32.10 -3.13
C PRO A 345 27.13 32.43 -2.09
N LYS A 346 26.18 33.29 -2.46
CA LYS A 346 25.02 33.60 -1.61
C LYS A 346 24.35 32.27 -1.26
N LYS A 347 24.49 31.82 -0.01
CA LYS A 347 23.76 30.65 0.49
C LYS A 347 22.30 30.96 0.23
N LYS A 348 21.64 30.15 -0.62
CA LYS A 348 20.18 30.25 -0.79
C LYS A 348 19.60 30.29 0.62
N PRO A 349 18.84 31.32 1.01
CA PRO A 349 18.30 31.39 2.35
C PRO A 349 17.55 30.07 2.56
N ALA A 350 18.00 29.27 3.53
CA ALA A 350 17.25 28.11 3.94
C ALA A 350 15.83 28.63 4.22
N PRO A 351 14.77 28.00 3.67
CA PRO A 351 13.42 28.47 3.91
C PRO A 351 13.26 28.58 5.43
N LYS A 352 13.13 29.82 5.92
CA LYS A 352 12.97 30.06 7.36
C LYS A 352 11.80 29.17 7.79
N PRO A 353 11.97 28.32 8.82
CA PRO A 353 10.83 27.58 9.34
C PRO A 353 9.79 28.63 9.70
N LYS A 354 8.64 28.60 9.01
CA LYS A 354 7.50 29.44 9.39
C LYS A 354 7.25 29.16 10.88
N PRO A 355 7.24 30.17 11.76
CA PRO A 355 6.94 29.93 13.17
C PRO A 355 5.56 29.26 13.24
N ALA A 356 5.51 28.06 13.82
CA ALA A 356 4.32 27.24 13.97
C ALA A 356 3.32 27.79 15.03
N ALA A 357 3.32 29.11 15.25
CA ALA A 357 2.59 29.79 16.32
C ALA A 357 1.41 30.67 15.83
N ALA A 358 0.93 30.47 14.60
CA ALA A 358 -0.22 31.20 14.05
C ALA A 358 -1.35 30.29 13.52
N ALA A 359 -1.55 29.13 14.16
CA ALA A 359 -2.67 28.23 13.87
C ALA A 359 -3.85 28.38 14.85
N ALA A 360 -3.95 29.51 15.56
CA ALA A 360 -5.01 29.76 16.53
C ALA A 360 -5.40 31.25 16.62
N HIS A 361 -5.75 31.89 15.49
CA HIS A 361 -6.73 32.99 15.46
C HIS A 361 -7.00 33.46 14.02
N HIS A 362 -7.95 32.82 13.33
CA HIS A 362 -8.63 33.39 12.17
C HIS A 362 -10.14 33.21 12.35
N GLN A 363 -10.70 33.99 13.28
CA GLN A 363 -12.00 34.61 13.05
C GLN A 363 -11.69 36.06 12.68
N LYS A 364 -11.54 36.31 11.38
CA LYS A 364 -11.59 37.68 10.85
C LYS A 364 -13.06 37.96 10.49
N PRO A 365 -13.61 39.11 10.91
CA PRO A 365 -14.93 39.54 10.49
C PRO A 365 -14.97 39.74 8.97
N SER A 366 -16.09 39.36 8.38
CA SER A 366 -16.51 39.65 7.01
C SER A 366 -16.23 41.10 6.65
N ALA A 367 -15.28 41.33 5.75
CA ALA A 367 -15.11 42.60 5.06
C ALA A 367 -14.62 42.35 3.63
N LEU A 368 -15.46 42.80 2.69
CA LEU A 368 -15.19 43.21 1.31
C LEU A 368 -14.33 42.27 0.46
N ALA A 369 -15.00 41.58 -0.45
CA ALA A 369 -14.39 40.81 -1.53
C ALA A 369 -13.41 41.68 -2.33
N GLU A 370 -12.12 41.37 -2.20
CA GLU A 370 -11.13 41.82 -3.16
C GLU A 370 -11.52 41.29 -4.55
N PRO A 371 -11.43 42.11 -5.61
CA PRO A 371 -11.75 41.67 -6.97
C PRO A 371 -10.80 40.55 -7.37
N VAL A 372 -11.35 39.32 -7.36
CA VAL A 372 -10.67 38.14 -7.83
C VAL A 372 -10.34 38.35 -9.31
N HIS A 373 -9.07 38.14 -9.68
CA HIS A 373 -8.62 38.33 -11.05
C HIS A 373 -9.46 37.46 -12.02
N PRO A 374 -9.90 37.97 -13.20
CA PRO A 374 -10.83 37.27 -14.10
C PRO A 374 -10.39 35.85 -14.51
N SER A 375 -9.08 35.61 -14.59
CA SER A 375 -8.51 34.30 -14.89
C SER A 375 -8.75 33.25 -13.79
N TRP A 376 -8.97 33.68 -12.55
CA TRP A 376 -9.23 32.79 -11.43
C TRP A 376 -10.72 32.43 -11.34
N GLU A 377 -11.61 33.38 -11.65
CA GLU A 377 -13.04 33.10 -11.84
C GLU A 377 -13.28 32.13 -13.00
N ALA A 378 -12.61 32.36 -14.15
CA ALA A 378 -12.72 31.46 -15.30
C ALA A 378 -12.29 30.02 -14.96
N LYS A 379 -11.21 29.86 -14.19
CA LYS A 379 -10.72 28.54 -13.78
C LYS A 379 -11.67 27.85 -12.80
N ARG A 380 -12.24 28.61 -11.85
CA ARG A 380 -13.23 28.10 -10.90
C ARG A 380 -14.51 27.66 -11.60
N MET A 381 -14.97 28.44 -12.58
CA MET A 381 -16.12 28.12 -13.40
C MET A 381 -15.88 26.86 -14.27
N GLN A 382 -14.68 26.71 -14.85
CA GLN A 382 -14.34 25.51 -15.61
C GLN A 382 -14.32 24.25 -14.73
N GLU A 383 -13.76 24.35 -13.53
CA GLU A 383 -13.71 23.25 -12.56
C GLU A 383 -15.11 22.89 -12.05
N GLU A 384 -15.97 23.89 -11.85
CA GLU A 384 -17.37 23.69 -11.50
C GLU A 384 -18.16 23.00 -12.63
N ILE A 385 -18.01 23.44 -13.89
CA ILE A 385 -18.66 22.82 -15.06
C ILE A 385 -18.20 21.36 -15.22
N MET A 386 -16.90 21.08 -15.11
CA MET A 386 -16.39 19.71 -15.18
C MET A 386 -16.93 18.86 -14.03
N SER A 387 -16.92 19.37 -12.80
CA SER A 387 -17.44 18.63 -11.64
C SER A 387 -18.94 18.33 -11.79
N LYS A 388 -19.71 19.25 -12.37
CA LYS A 388 -21.13 19.09 -12.62
C LYS A 388 -21.40 18.07 -13.73
N ALA A 389 -20.62 18.08 -14.80
CA ALA A 389 -20.69 17.07 -15.87
C ALA A 389 -20.31 15.67 -15.36
N LEU A 390 -19.28 15.55 -14.52
CA LEU A 390 -18.83 14.30 -13.93
C LEU A 390 -19.78 13.76 -12.85
N SER A 391 -20.48 14.64 -12.13
CA SER A 391 -21.38 14.25 -11.03
C SER A 391 -22.69 13.58 -11.48
N GLY A 392 -22.97 13.52 -12.79
CA GLY A 392 -24.19 12.90 -13.33
C GLY A 392 -25.50 13.58 -12.91
N LYS A 393 -25.43 14.76 -12.29
CA LYS A 393 -26.57 15.53 -11.74
C LYS A 393 -27.08 16.62 -12.68
N GLY A 394 -26.75 16.50 -13.98
CA GLY A 394 -27.21 17.41 -15.03
C GLY A 394 -28.63 17.11 -15.49
N LYS A 395 -29.39 18.18 -15.77
CA LYS A 395 -30.79 18.19 -16.24
C LYS A 395 -31.00 17.61 -17.65
N SER A 396 -29.99 16.94 -18.22
CA SER A 396 -29.96 16.47 -19.62
C SER A 396 -30.14 14.96 -19.77
N ASN A 397 -30.50 14.22 -18.71
CA ASN A 397 -30.91 12.81 -18.80
C ASN A 397 -32.36 12.66 -19.30
N ASN A 398 -32.80 13.52 -20.23
CA ASN A 398 -33.95 13.18 -21.06
C ASN A 398 -33.46 12.12 -22.03
N LYS A 399 -33.82 10.86 -21.75
CA LYS A 399 -33.64 9.74 -22.66
C LYS A 399 -34.17 10.17 -24.04
N ILE A 400 -33.28 10.19 -25.03
CA ILE A 400 -33.71 10.19 -26.43
C ILE A 400 -34.35 8.83 -26.64
N VAL A 401 -35.68 8.79 -26.66
CA VAL A 401 -36.45 7.64 -27.13
C VAL A 401 -36.45 7.77 -28.65
N PHE A 402 -35.83 6.81 -29.33
CA PHE A 402 -36.04 6.62 -30.76
C PHE A 402 -37.36 5.85 -30.88
N ASP A 403 -38.39 6.50 -31.42
CA ASP A 403 -39.58 5.80 -31.88
C ASP A 403 -39.19 5.04 -33.15
N ASP A 404 -39.16 3.71 -33.05
CA ASP A 404 -39.10 2.81 -34.21
C ASP A 404 -40.50 2.76 -34.82
N SER A 405 -40.75 3.64 -35.79
CA SER A 405 -41.88 3.56 -36.71
C SER A 405 -41.43 4.03 -38.08
N ASP A 406 -40.88 3.08 -38.85
CA ASP A 406 -41.07 2.94 -40.30
C ASP A 406 -40.83 1.47 -40.70
#